data_AF-A0A958C2E4-F1
#
_entry.id   AF-A0A958C2E4-F1
#
_cell.length_a   1.000
_cell.length_b   1.000
_cell.length_c   1.000
_cell.angle_alpha   90.00
_cell.angle_beta   90.00
_cell.angle_gamma   90.00
#
_symmetry.space_group_name_H-M   'P 1'
#
loop_
_entity.id
_entity.type
_entity.pdbx_description
1 polymer ?
#
loop_
_entity_poly.entity_id
_entity_poly.type
_entity_poly.pdbx_seq_one_letter_code
_entity_poly.pdbx_strand_id
1 'polypeptide(L)'
;MQDADLFDVVELVVDLPQHGLYAGMQGTVLDAHDAGGAFEVEFSDEQGQAIIFLALTPEQFVVVWRAKRQQWVPLAERIAELVTRLPQPAGAEVFDFARFLNVRAQRVAHPPAAPLSVAETQEEYRT
;
A
#
# COMPACT_ATOMS: atom_id res chain seq x y z
N MET A 1 -3.08 -14.28 9.93
CA MET A 1 -3.67 -13.27 10.84
C MET A 1 -2.62 -12.19 11.01
N GLN A 2 -2.97 -10.92 10.77
CA GLN A 2 -2.04 -9.83 11.04
C GLN A 2 -1.75 -9.80 12.54
N ASP A 3 -0.48 -9.83 12.89
CA ASP A 3 -0.02 -9.65 14.26
C ASP A 3 0.29 -8.16 14.47
N ALA A 4 -0.31 -7.55 15.49
CA ALA A 4 -0.13 -6.15 15.85
C ALA A 4 0.20 -6.08 17.34
N ASP A 5 1.17 -5.24 17.68
CA ASP A 5 1.61 -5.05 19.06
C ASP A 5 1.02 -3.77 19.66
N LEU A 6 1.02 -3.69 20.99
CA LEU A 6 0.70 -2.46 21.70
C LEU A 6 1.56 -1.29 21.18
N PHE A 7 0.89 -0.17 20.90
CA PHE A 7 1.40 1.06 20.31
C PHE A 7 1.81 0.99 18.84
N ASP A 8 1.60 -0.12 18.14
CA ASP A 8 1.73 -0.12 16.68
C ASP A 8 0.75 0.89 16.07
N VAL A 9 1.17 1.57 15.00
CA VAL A 9 0.28 2.42 14.20
C VAL A 9 -0.29 1.58 13.08
N VAL A 10 -1.61 1.59 12.98
CA VAL A 10 -2.39 0.89 11.96
C VAL A 10 -3.09 1.89 11.06
N GLU A 11 -3.37 1.48 9.83
CA GLU A 11 -4.12 2.26 8.85
C GLU A 11 -5.35 1.46 8.43
N LEU A 12 -6.52 2.10 8.46
CA LEU A 12 -7.77 1.47 8.04
C LEU A 12 -7.72 1.09 6.55
N VAL A 13 -8.25 -0.08 6.23
CA VAL A 13 -8.39 -0.56 4.84
C VAL A 13 -9.85 -0.77 4.43
N VAL A 14 -10.76 -0.34 5.30
CA VAL A 14 -12.21 -0.32 5.09
C VAL A 14 -12.76 1.02 5.56
N ASP A 15 -13.89 1.43 5.00
CA ASP A 15 -14.63 2.59 5.50
C ASP A 15 -15.53 2.17 6.67
N LEU A 16 -15.57 3.01 7.70
CA LEU A 16 -16.45 2.89 8.86
C LEU A 16 -17.25 4.20 9.04
N PRO A 17 -18.14 4.52 8.09
CA PRO A 17 -18.81 5.83 8.02
C PRO A 17 -19.66 6.14 9.25
N GLN A 18 -20.17 5.11 9.96
CA GLN A 18 -20.91 5.29 11.21
C GLN A 18 -20.07 5.92 12.34
N HIS A 19 -18.74 5.87 12.21
CA HIS A 19 -17.78 6.50 13.13
C HIS A 19 -17.05 7.69 12.48
N GLY A 20 -17.41 8.07 11.26
CA GLY A 20 -16.72 9.12 10.49
C GLY A 20 -15.29 8.74 10.09
N LEU A 21 -14.96 7.44 10.06
CA LEU A 21 -13.64 6.94 9.71
C LEU A 21 -13.64 6.33 8.31
N TYR A 22 -12.53 6.51 7.59
CA TYR A 22 -12.36 6.08 6.21
C TYR A 22 -11.05 5.32 6.04
N ALA A 23 -10.97 4.50 4.99
CA ALA A 23 -9.73 3.84 4.61
C ALA A 23 -8.60 4.88 4.41
N GLY A 24 -7.40 4.56 4.91
CA GLY A 24 -6.26 5.47 4.94
C GLY A 24 -6.10 6.27 6.23
N MET A 25 -7.13 6.32 7.10
CA MET A 25 -6.98 6.96 8.42
C MET A 25 -6.13 6.08 9.35
N GLN A 26 -5.25 6.73 10.11
CA GLN A 26 -4.32 6.05 11.01
C GLN A 26 -4.79 6.09 12.47
N GLY A 27 -4.54 5.00 13.18
CA GLY A 27 -4.82 4.87 14.60
C GLY A 27 -3.72 4.09 15.33
N THR A 28 -3.72 4.15 16.65
CA THR A 28 -2.72 3.50 17.51
C THR A 28 -3.35 2.34 18.27
N VAL A 29 -2.72 1.17 18.26
CA VAL A 29 -3.16 0.00 19.03
C VAL A 29 -2.93 0.27 20.53
N LEU A 30 -3.99 0.19 21.33
CA LEU A 30 -3.95 0.37 22.78
C LEU A 30 -4.18 -0.90 23.58
N ASP A 31 -4.81 -1.91 22.96
CA ASP A 31 -4.98 -3.21 23.59
C ASP A 31 -5.18 -4.30 22.54
N ALA A 32 -4.86 -5.54 22.91
CA ALA A 32 -5.14 -6.73 22.12
C ALA A 32 -5.95 -7.70 22.99
N HIS A 33 -7.17 -8.02 22.56
CA HIS A 33 -8.01 -8.94 23.33
C HIS A 33 -7.46 -10.37 23.28
N ASP A 34 -7.49 -11.08 24.41
CA ASP A 34 -6.78 -12.36 24.71
C ASP A 34 -7.01 -13.55 23.75
N ALA A 35 -7.85 -13.40 22.73
CA ALA A 35 -8.05 -14.39 21.67
C ALA A 35 -7.55 -13.93 20.28
N GLY A 36 -6.88 -12.78 20.19
CA GLY A 36 -6.37 -12.19 18.93
C GLY A 36 -7.47 -11.80 17.93
N GLY A 37 -8.74 -11.84 18.34
CA GLY A 37 -9.88 -11.58 17.46
C GLY A 37 -10.16 -10.10 17.23
N ALA A 38 -9.67 -9.21 18.10
CA ALA A 38 -9.85 -7.77 17.98
C ALA A 38 -8.74 -7.00 18.71
N PHE A 39 -8.49 -5.80 18.23
CA PHE A 39 -7.54 -4.83 18.75
C PHE A 39 -8.28 -3.55 19.07
N GLU A 40 -8.07 -2.99 20.27
CA GLU A 40 -8.59 -1.67 20.59
C GLU A 40 -7.66 -0.62 19.97
N VAL A 41 -8.21 0.22 19.10
CA VAL A 41 -7.44 1.23 18.35
C VAL A 41 -7.99 2.61 18.64
N GLU A 42 -7.11 3.51 19.05
CA GLU A 42 -7.39 4.94 19.19
C GLU A 42 -7.13 5.66 17.86
N PHE A 43 -8.12 6.42 17.39
CA PHE A 43 -7.94 7.39 16.32
C PHE A 43 -7.88 8.78 16.92
N SER A 44 -6.89 9.57 16.52
CA SER A 44 -6.70 10.94 16.98
C SER A 44 -6.71 11.91 15.81
N ASP A 45 -7.05 13.17 16.07
CA ASP A 45 -6.95 14.23 15.06
C ASP A 45 -5.51 14.71 14.84
N GLU A 46 -5.32 15.67 13.94
CA GLU A 46 -4.00 16.24 13.63
C GLU A 46 -3.36 16.96 14.84
N GLN A 47 -4.12 17.28 15.88
CA GLN A 47 -3.63 17.87 17.12
C GLN A 47 -3.34 16.82 18.20
N GLY A 48 -3.53 15.53 17.90
CA GLY A 48 -3.34 14.42 18.83
C GLY A 48 -4.47 14.27 19.85
N GLN A 49 -5.65 14.88 19.60
CA GLN A 49 -6.82 14.65 20.45
C GLN A 49 -7.52 13.37 20.01
N ALA A 50 -7.83 12.50 20.98
CA ALA A 50 -8.59 11.29 20.74
C ALA A 50 -9.97 11.63 20.13
N ILE A 51 -10.23 11.11 18.93
CA ILE A 51 -11.53 11.17 18.26
C ILE A 51 -12.41 10.04 18.79
N ILE A 52 -11.91 8.80 18.74
CA ILE A 52 -12.65 7.60 19.12
C ILE A 52 -11.72 6.41 19.41
N PHE A 53 -12.20 5.49 20.25
CA PHE A 53 -11.61 4.16 20.48
C PHE A 53 -12.54 3.10 19.87
N LEU A 54 -11.98 2.18 19.08
CA LEU A 54 -12.74 1.13 18.41
C LEU A 54 -12.01 -0.21 18.46
N ALA A 55 -12.76 -1.26 18.79
CA ALA A 55 -12.33 -2.63 18.58
C ALA A 55 -12.38 -2.97 17.08
N LEU A 56 -11.21 -3.23 16.49
CA LEU A 56 -11.04 -3.60 15.09
C LEU A 56 -10.57 -5.04 14.95
N THR A 57 -11.11 -5.75 13.96
CA THR A 57 -10.58 -7.05 13.52
C THR A 57 -9.32 -6.88 12.68
N PRO A 58 -8.40 -7.88 12.64
CA PRO A 58 -7.16 -7.81 11.84
C PRO A 58 -7.37 -7.53 10.34
N GLU A 59 -8.56 -7.83 9.82
CA GLU A 59 -8.93 -7.64 8.41
C GLU A 59 -9.25 -6.18 8.08
N GLN A 60 -9.57 -5.35 9.09
CA GLN A 60 -9.99 -3.95 8.91
C GLN A 60 -8.82 -2.96 8.80
N PHE A 61 -7.59 -3.40 9.08
CA PHE A 61 -6.42 -2.53 9.03
C PHE A 61 -5.17 -3.22 8.48
N VAL A 62 -4.14 -2.42 8.24
CA VAL A 62 -2.74 -2.84 8.05
C VAL A 62 -1.83 -2.11 9.03
N VAL A 63 -0.85 -2.79 9.60
CA VAL A 63 0.19 -2.12 10.41
C VAL A 63 1.10 -1.31 9.49
N VAL A 64 1.29 -0.03 9.79
CA VAL A 64 2.15 0.89 9.02
C VAL A 64 3.40 1.29 9.78
N TRP A 65 3.39 1.22 11.11
CA TRP A 65 4.56 1.44 11.95
C TRP A 65 4.59 0.46 13.12
N ARG A 66 5.78 -0.08 13.41
CA ARG A 66 6.02 -1.07 14.46
C ARG A 66 6.67 -0.42 15.67
N ALA A 67 5.98 -0.41 16.81
CA ALA A 67 6.45 0.21 18.04
C ALA A 67 7.69 -0.45 18.61
N LYS A 68 7.65 -1.78 18.76
CA LYS A 68 8.77 -2.55 19.30
C LYS A 68 10.08 -2.38 18.53
N ARG A 69 9.98 -2.11 17.22
CA ARG A 69 11.12 -1.95 16.32
C ARG A 69 11.40 -0.48 15.96
N GLN A 70 10.51 0.43 16.36
CA GLN A 70 10.53 1.85 16.00
C GLN A 70 10.74 2.09 14.50
N GLN A 71 10.05 1.31 13.66
CA GLN A 71 10.26 1.34 12.22
C GLN A 71 8.95 1.40 11.45
N TRP A 72 8.96 2.12 10.33
CA TRP A 72 7.89 2.04 9.35
C TRP A 72 7.92 0.68 8.66
N VAL A 73 6.74 0.09 8.48
CA VAL A 73 6.59 -1.12 7.67
C VAL A 73 6.84 -0.75 6.20
N PRO A 74 7.79 -1.42 5.51
CA PRO A 74 8.09 -1.13 4.12
C PRO A 74 6.83 -1.16 3.23
N LEU A 75 6.76 -0.26 2.25
CA LEU A 75 5.60 -0.19 1.35
C LEU A 75 5.30 -1.53 0.66
N ALA A 76 6.34 -2.27 0.26
CA ALA A 76 6.17 -3.58 -0.37
C ALA A 76 5.45 -4.58 0.55
N GLU A 77 5.73 -4.57 1.84
CA GLU A 77 5.08 -5.45 2.82
C GLU A 77 3.62 -5.06 3.02
N ARG A 78 3.32 -3.76 3.13
CA ARG A 78 1.94 -3.24 3.23
C ARG A 78 1.11 -3.60 1.99
N ILE A 79 1.69 -3.44 0.80
CA ILE A 79 1.05 -3.83 -0.46
C ILE A 79 0.83 -5.34 -0.52
N ALA A 80 1.85 -6.14 -0.18
CA ALA A 80 1.75 -7.59 -0.22
C ALA A 80 0.61 -8.09 0.69
N GLU A 81 0.48 -7.51 1.88
CA GLU A 81 -0.59 -7.83 2.83
C GLU A 81 -1.99 -7.46 2.31
N LEU A 82 -2.14 -6.35 1.59
CA LEU A 82 -3.42 -6.03 0.95
C LEU A 82 -3.72 -7.00 -0.20
N VAL A 83 -2.73 -7.28 -1.05
CA VAL A 83 -2.90 -8.15 -2.22
C VAL A 83 -3.28 -9.58 -1.82
N THR A 84 -2.78 -10.10 -0.69
CA THR A 84 -3.15 -11.45 -0.21
C THR A 84 -4.62 -11.56 0.19
N ARG A 85 -5.28 -10.45 0.50
CA ARG A 85 -6.70 -10.37 0.89
C ARG A 85 -7.64 -10.16 -0.29
N LEU A 86 -7.11 -9.71 -1.43
CA LEU A 86 -7.92 -9.41 -2.61
C LEU A 86 -8.38 -10.69 -3.33
N PRO A 87 -9.56 -10.68 -3.98
CA PRO A 87 -9.90 -11.69 -4.97
C PRO A 87 -8.84 -11.76 -6.07
N GLN A 88 -8.57 -12.96 -6.59
CA GLN A 88 -7.52 -13.20 -7.59
C GLN A 88 -7.60 -12.26 -8.82
N PRO A 89 -8.78 -11.94 -9.39
CA PRO A 89 -8.87 -10.97 -10.48
C PRO A 89 -8.37 -9.56 -10.10
N ALA A 90 -8.75 -9.06 -8.92
CA ALA A 90 -8.29 -7.76 -8.42
C ALA A 90 -6.79 -7.75 -8.13
N GLY A 91 -6.26 -8.85 -7.58
CA GLY A 91 -4.80 -9.01 -7.42
C GLY A 91 -4.04 -8.97 -8.75
N ALA A 92 -4.61 -9.54 -9.82
CA ALA A 92 -4.02 -9.48 -11.16
C ALA A 92 -4.01 -8.04 -11.72
N GLU A 93 -5.05 -7.25 -11.46
CA GLU A 93 -5.08 -5.82 -11.84
C GLU A 93 -3.96 -5.02 -11.18
N VAL A 94 -3.71 -5.25 -9.88
CA VAL A 94 -2.59 -4.61 -9.15
C VAL A 94 -1.26 -5.00 -9.79
N PHE A 95 -1.08 -6.28 -10.12
CA PHE A 95 0.14 -6.76 -10.76
C PHE A 95 0.36 -6.15 -12.15
N ASP A 96 -0.69 -6.06 -12.96
CA ASP A 96 -0.63 -5.44 -14.28
C ASP A 96 -0.27 -3.96 -14.20
N PHE A 97 -0.82 -3.25 -13.22
CA PHE A 97 -0.46 -1.85 -12.97
C PHE A 97 1.00 -1.71 -12.54
N ALA A 98 1.49 -2.55 -11.62
CA ALA A 98 2.89 -2.56 -11.20
C ALA A 98 3.84 -2.84 -12.39
N ARG A 99 3.48 -3.80 -13.25
CA ARG A 99 4.21 -4.12 -14.48
C ARG A 99 4.26 -2.93 -15.43
N PHE A 100 3.13 -2.25 -15.63
CA PHE A 100 3.06 -1.03 -16.45
C PHE A 100 3.99 0.06 -15.91
N LEU A 101 3.94 0.35 -14.60
CA LEU A 101 4.79 1.36 -13.97
C LEU A 101 6.28 1.02 -14.10
N ASN A 102 6.65 -0.25 -13.95
CA ASN A 102 8.03 -0.70 -14.10
C ASN A 102 8.56 -0.48 -15.52
N VAL A 103 7.80 -0.88 -16.55
CA VAL A 103 8.17 -0.65 -17.95
C VAL A 103 8.26 0.85 -18.26
N ARG A 104 7.31 1.64 -17.76
CA ARG A 104 7.33 3.11 -17.94
C ARG A 104 8.58 3.73 -17.33
N ALA A 105 8.92 3.35 -16.09
CA ALA A 105 10.11 3.84 -15.41
C ALA A 105 11.40 3.47 -16.17
N GLN A 106 11.49 2.24 -16.69
CA GLN A 106 12.62 1.80 -17.51
C GLN A 106 12.76 2.61 -18.80
N ARG A 107 11.66 2.93 -19.49
CA ARG A 107 11.68 3.76 -20.71
C ARG A 107 12.06 5.21 -20.45
N VAL A 108 11.72 5.75 -19.27
CA VAL A 108 12.18 7.08 -18.85
C VAL A 108 13.69 7.07 -18.59
N ALA A 109 14.20 6.01 -17.94
CA ALA A 109 15.63 5.87 -17.68
C ALA A 109 16.45 5.51 -18.94
N HIS A 110 15.85 4.78 -19.88
CA HIS A 110 16.46 4.32 -21.13
C HIS A 110 15.49 4.64 -22.29
N PRO A 111 15.52 5.87 -22.81
CA PRO A 111 14.69 6.23 -23.95
C PRO A 111 15.01 5.31 -25.13
N PRO A 112 14.00 4.84 -25.88
CA PRO A 112 14.27 4.04 -27.07
C PRO A 112 15.19 4.82 -28.01
N ALA A 113 16.15 4.13 -28.61
CA ALA A 113 16.99 4.71 -29.65
C ALA A 113 16.08 5.35 -30.70
N ALA A 114 16.43 6.57 -31.14
CA ALA A 114 15.70 7.24 -32.21
C ALA A 114 15.58 6.25 -33.39
N PRO A 115 14.39 6.13 -34.02
CA PRO A 115 14.26 5.30 -35.20
C PRO A 115 15.35 5.73 -36.19
N LEU A 116 16.17 4.77 -36.64
CA LEU A 116 17.17 5.02 -37.67
C LEU A 116 16.46 5.68 -38.84
N SER A 117 16.91 6.88 -39.20
CA SER A 117 16.38 7.61 -40.34
C SER A 117 16.54 6.73 -41.57
N VAL A 118 15.43 6.37 -42.20
CA VAL A 118 15.39 5.60 -43.46
C VAL A 118 15.99 6.38 -44.66
N ALA A 119 16.48 7.60 -44.45
CA ALA A 119 16.97 8.47 -45.52
C ALA A 119 18.39 8.18 -46.01
N GLU A 120 19.19 7.36 -45.33
CA GLU A 120 20.63 7.18 -45.68
C GLU A 120 20.96 5.94 -46.52
N THR A 121 19.97 5.20 -47.06
CA THR A 121 20.25 3.94 -47.80
C THR A 121 19.85 3.94 -49.28
N GLN A 122 19.49 5.08 -49.89
CA GLN A 122 19.10 5.14 -51.31
C GLN A 122 20.08 5.84 -52.26
N GLU A 123 21.25 6.31 -51.81
CA GLU A 123 22.28 6.86 -52.72
C GLU A 123 23.29 5.84 -53.25
N GLU A 124 23.29 4.59 -52.75
CA GLU A 124 24.31 3.59 -53.11
C GLU A 124 23.98 2.71 -54.33
N TYR A 125 22.85 2.93 -55.01
CA TYR A 125 22.45 2.21 -56.24
C TYR A 125 22.02 3.18 -57.37
N ARG A 126 22.93 4.06 -57.78
CA ARG A 126 22.90 4.65 -59.13
C ARG A 126 24.30 4.56 -59.74
N THR A 127 24.49 3.56 -60.60
CA THR A 127 25.56 3.50 -61.60
C THR A 127 24.92 3.49 -62.97
#